data_AF-A0A0Q5ZPS4-F1
#
_entry.id   AF-A0A0Q5ZPS4-F1
#
_cell.length_a   1.000
_cell.length_b   1.000
_cell.length_c   1.000
_cell.angle_alpha   90.00
_cell.angle_beta   90.00
_cell.angle_gamma   90.00
#
_symmetry.space_group_name_H-M   'P 1'
#
loop_
_entity.id
_entity.type
_entity.pdbx_description
1 polymer ?
#
loop_
_entity_poly.entity_id
_entity_poly.type
_entity_poly.pdbx_seq_one_letter_code
_entity_poly.pdbx_strand_id
1 'polypeptide(L)'
;MFICLNYYSILVYFKPNLYKINLCNKYCKEMSDYFRQTSVKTIFSSSHSWVILGEVEQRIKAKIEAVGTPLKEWDINIYRGILTGYNEAFIIDRKKKDELIAKDPKSVEIIRPLLRGRDIKRYSFDFADLYILTTFPSLNVDIDSFPAVKEHLLSFGYDRLKQTGDQGARKKTNNKWFETQDSISYWEDFSIQKIMYPNMTKFLPFYLDDKGFMQNDKSFMITGTHLSYLTAFLNSSLFKYCFIDNFPELQGGTREIRKIFLDKIPVLKVDDQLNYQFEKLVSQIQSSKRVGNRELELNIDQMIFDLYDLSVDERNEIGFIEIQ
;
A
#
# COMPACT_ATOMS: atom_id res chain seq x y z
N MET A 1 8.66 -30.98 23.97
CA MET A 1 9.56 -29.87 23.57
C MET A 1 8.70 -28.62 23.50
N PHE A 2 9.02 -27.61 24.31
CA PHE A 2 8.31 -26.32 24.27
C PHE A 2 9.10 -25.40 23.34
N ILE A 3 8.42 -24.82 22.34
CA ILE A 3 9.02 -23.78 21.51
C ILE A 3 8.25 -22.51 21.84
N CYS A 4 8.93 -21.52 22.42
CA CYS A 4 8.31 -20.22 22.66
C CYS A 4 8.46 -19.41 21.36
N LEU A 5 7.34 -19.04 20.73
CA LEU A 5 7.39 -18.31 19.46
C LEU A 5 7.41 -16.79 19.65
N ASN A 6 6.86 -16.28 20.76
CA ASN A 6 6.90 -14.87 21.22
C ASN A 6 6.37 -14.76 22.66
N TYR A 7 6.45 -13.57 23.28
CA TYR A 7 6.05 -13.32 24.69
C TYR A 7 4.60 -13.72 25.08
N TYR A 8 3.72 -14.00 24.11
CA TYR A 8 2.30 -14.32 24.33
C TYR A 8 1.86 -15.70 23.82
N SER A 9 2.76 -16.51 23.26
CA SER A 9 2.39 -17.79 22.65
C SER A 9 3.40 -18.91 22.89
N ILE A 10 2.95 -20.02 23.47
CA ILE A 10 3.74 -21.24 23.67
C ILE A 10 3.25 -22.32 22.71
N LEU A 11 4.20 -22.98 22.05
CA LEU A 11 4.00 -24.18 21.25
C LEU A 11 4.26 -25.41 22.14
N VAL A 12 3.24 -26.25 22.32
CA VAL A 12 3.36 -27.48 23.11
C VAL A 12 3.29 -28.70 22.21
N TYR A 13 4.35 -29.51 22.24
CA TYR A 13 4.48 -30.76 21.48
C TYR A 13 4.17 -31.99 22.36
N PHE A 14 3.11 -32.74 22.02
CA PHE A 14 2.82 -34.05 22.58
C PHE A 14 2.65 -35.03 21.41
N LYS A 15 3.59 -35.97 21.18
CA LYS A 15 3.46 -36.96 20.08
C LYS A 15 2.07 -37.60 20.09
N PRO A 16 1.28 -37.57 18.98
CA PRO A 16 1.60 -37.09 17.62
C PRO A 16 1.09 -35.67 17.28
N ASN A 17 0.59 -34.89 18.24
CA ASN A 17 -0.11 -33.61 18.02
C ASN A 17 0.65 -32.37 18.57
N LEU A 18 0.33 -31.21 18.02
CA LEU A 18 0.87 -29.90 18.37
C LEU A 18 -0.30 -28.92 18.60
N TYR A 19 -0.13 -27.99 19.53
CA TYR A 19 -1.21 -27.11 19.99
C TYR A 19 -0.83 -25.61 20.05
N LYS A 20 -1.74 -24.71 19.60
CA LYS A 20 -1.67 -23.22 19.76
C LYS A 20 -2.27 -22.79 21.08
N ILE A 21 -1.69 -21.76 21.72
CA ILE A 21 -2.18 -21.22 23.00
C ILE A 21 -1.95 -19.71 23.07
N ASN A 22 -2.98 -18.96 23.46
CA ASN A 22 -2.95 -17.51 23.64
C ASN A 22 -2.84 -17.15 25.13
N LEU A 23 -1.64 -16.92 25.65
CA LEU A 23 -1.46 -16.60 27.06
C LEU A 23 -2.04 -15.22 27.40
N CYS A 24 -3.08 -15.18 28.22
CA CYS A 24 -3.54 -13.96 28.87
C CYS A 24 -2.81 -13.77 30.21
N ASN A 25 -2.43 -12.54 30.56
CA ASN A 25 -1.55 -12.12 31.69
C ASN A 25 -2.03 -12.45 33.13
N LYS A 26 -2.81 -13.52 33.34
CA LYS A 26 -3.16 -14.00 34.67
C LYS A 26 -2.30 -15.21 35.00
N TYR A 27 -1.44 -15.05 36.00
CA TYR A 27 -0.68 -16.13 36.65
C TYR A 27 -1.60 -17.31 36.99
N CYS A 28 -1.64 -18.31 36.12
CA CYS A 28 -2.36 -19.56 36.38
C CYS A 28 -1.41 -20.51 37.11
N LYS A 29 -1.67 -20.73 38.40
CA LYS A 29 -1.02 -21.77 39.23
C LYS A 29 -1.16 -23.19 38.66
N GLU A 30 -1.97 -23.38 37.63
CA GLU A 30 -2.20 -24.66 36.96
C GLU A 30 -2.15 -24.50 35.44
N MET A 31 -0.95 -24.25 34.90
CA MET A 31 -0.77 -24.19 33.44
C MET A 31 -1.27 -25.46 32.74
N SER A 32 -1.18 -26.65 33.37
CA SER A 32 -1.66 -27.93 32.80
C SER A 32 -3.14 -27.90 32.40
N ASP A 33 -4.00 -27.32 33.22
CA ASP A 33 -5.44 -27.31 32.95
C ASP A 33 -5.78 -26.24 31.91
N TYR A 34 -5.08 -25.12 31.97
CA TYR A 34 -5.14 -24.12 30.91
C TYR A 34 -4.68 -24.69 29.55
N PHE A 35 -3.59 -25.48 29.54
CA PHE A 35 -3.09 -26.20 28.37
C PHE A 35 -4.18 -27.13 27.80
N ARG A 36 -4.85 -27.93 28.64
CA ARG A 36 -5.90 -28.86 28.20
C ARG A 36 -7.15 -28.16 27.67
N GLN A 37 -7.52 -27.01 28.24
CA GLN A 37 -8.75 -26.30 27.90
C GLN A 37 -8.61 -25.41 26.67
N THR A 38 -7.41 -24.91 26.36
CA THR A 38 -7.19 -23.92 25.29
C THR A 38 -6.44 -24.47 24.08
N SER A 39 -6.01 -25.72 24.13
CA SER A 39 -5.25 -26.34 23.06
C SER A 39 -6.08 -26.61 21.80
N VAL A 40 -5.62 -26.15 20.64
CA VAL A 40 -6.22 -26.46 19.33
C VAL A 40 -5.40 -27.55 18.62
N LYS A 41 -6.02 -28.67 18.24
CA LYS A 41 -5.33 -29.76 17.54
C LYS A 41 -5.06 -29.35 16.09
N THR A 42 -3.81 -29.43 15.64
CA THR A 42 -3.43 -29.17 14.25
C THR A 42 -2.63 -30.32 13.64
N ILE A 43 -2.68 -30.47 12.31
CA ILE A 43 -2.00 -31.53 11.54
C ILE A 43 -1.06 -30.86 10.53
N PHE A 44 0.23 -31.19 10.59
CA PHE A 44 1.23 -30.74 9.62
C PHE A 44 1.46 -31.82 8.56
N SER A 45 0.79 -31.71 7.43
CA SER A 45 0.79 -32.71 6.35
C SER A 45 1.71 -32.38 5.18
N SER A 46 2.36 -31.21 5.16
CA SER A 46 3.21 -30.78 4.05
C SER A 46 4.54 -30.17 4.51
N SER A 47 5.52 -30.10 3.60
CA SER A 47 6.84 -29.49 3.81
C SER A 47 6.82 -27.95 3.68
N HIS A 48 5.65 -27.34 3.48
CA HIS A 48 5.51 -25.90 3.40
C HIS A 48 5.68 -25.23 4.77
N SER A 49 6.02 -23.95 4.77
CA SER A 49 6.04 -23.12 5.97
C SER A 49 4.69 -23.23 6.69
N TRP A 50 4.75 -23.52 7.98
CA TRP A 50 3.56 -23.74 8.79
C TRP A 50 3.25 -22.52 9.66
N VAL A 51 1.96 -22.23 9.84
CA VAL A 51 1.44 -21.19 10.72
C VAL A 51 0.41 -21.84 11.62
N ILE A 52 0.36 -21.41 12.88
CA ILE A 52 -0.62 -21.95 13.83
C ILE A 52 -1.80 -20.99 13.90
N LEU A 53 -2.96 -21.50 13.51
CA LEU A 53 -4.22 -20.77 13.39
C LEU A 53 -5.32 -21.50 14.16
N GLY A 54 -6.33 -20.78 14.64
CA GLY A 54 -7.57 -21.36 15.16
C GLY A 54 -8.37 -22.06 14.05
N GLU A 55 -9.39 -22.84 14.40
CA GLU A 55 -10.16 -23.60 13.40
C GLU A 55 -10.81 -22.69 12.35
N VAL A 56 -11.42 -21.57 12.78
CA VAL A 56 -12.06 -20.60 11.87
C VAL A 56 -11.02 -19.91 10.97
N GLU A 57 -9.92 -19.42 11.55
CA GLU A 57 -8.78 -18.84 10.81
C GLU A 57 -8.24 -19.80 9.73
N GLN A 58 -8.11 -21.10 10.05
CA GLN A 58 -7.64 -22.11 9.11
C GLN A 58 -8.59 -22.28 7.92
N ARG A 59 -9.91 -22.29 8.16
CA ARG A 59 -10.90 -22.42 7.08
C ARG A 59 -10.90 -21.19 6.18
N ILE A 60 -10.84 -19.98 6.76
CA ILE A 60 -10.73 -18.72 5.99
C ILE A 60 -9.48 -18.77 5.10
N LYS A 61 -8.33 -19.11 5.68
CA LYS A 61 -7.07 -19.23 4.94
C LYS A 61 -7.16 -20.24 3.80
N ALA A 62 -7.75 -21.41 4.06
CA ALA A 62 -7.93 -22.45 3.04
C ALA A 62 -8.79 -21.98 1.86
N LYS A 63 -9.88 -21.25 2.12
CA LYS A 63 -10.74 -20.68 1.07
C LYS A 63 -9.99 -19.69 0.19
N ILE A 64 -9.24 -18.77 0.81
CA ILE A 64 -8.42 -17.78 0.10
C ILE A 64 -7.36 -18.46 -0.76
N GLU A 65 -6.63 -19.44 -0.22
CA GLU A 65 -5.55 -20.13 -0.94
C GLU A 65 -6.07 -21.04 -2.06
N ALA A 66 -7.27 -21.62 -1.90
CA ALA A 66 -7.87 -22.48 -2.91
C ALA A 66 -8.20 -21.75 -4.21
N VAL A 67 -8.53 -20.46 -4.13
CA VAL A 67 -9.05 -19.69 -5.28
C VAL A 67 -8.17 -18.49 -5.66
N GLY A 68 -7.28 -18.05 -4.76
CA GLY A 68 -6.47 -16.86 -4.97
C GLY A 68 -5.27 -17.10 -5.88
N THR A 69 -5.04 -16.16 -6.80
CA THR A 69 -3.81 -16.07 -7.59
C THR A 69 -2.91 -14.99 -7.00
N PRO A 70 -1.61 -15.25 -6.74
CA PRO A 70 -0.68 -14.24 -6.25
C PRO A 70 -0.65 -13.00 -7.14
N LEU A 71 -0.64 -11.79 -6.56
CA LEU A 71 -0.63 -10.53 -7.31
C LEU A 71 0.52 -10.39 -8.33
N LYS A 72 1.67 -11.03 -8.10
CA LYS A 72 2.78 -11.11 -9.08
C LYS A 72 2.42 -11.83 -10.39
N GLU A 73 1.36 -12.63 -10.40
CA GLU A 73 0.81 -13.39 -11.55
C GLU A 73 -0.47 -12.75 -12.10
N TRP A 74 -0.83 -11.56 -11.61
CA TRP A 74 -1.85 -10.71 -12.21
C TRP A 74 -1.25 -9.86 -13.32
N ASP A 75 -2.10 -9.42 -14.25
CA ASP A 75 -1.72 -8.44 -15.28
C ASP A 75 -1.74 -7.03 -14.68
N ILE A 76 -0.82 -6.81 -13.76
CA ILE A 76 -0.61 -5.56 -13.03
C ILE A 76 0.88 -5.25 -12.87
N ASN A 77 1.20 -3.97 -12.70
CA ASN A 77 2.52 -3.52 -12.34
C ASN A 77 2.49 -2.75 -11.02
N ILE A 78 3.51 -2.96 -10.19
CA ILE A 78 3.69 -2.23 -8.93
C ILE A 78 4.97 -1.42 -9.01
N TYR A 79 4.84 -0.10 -8.88
CA TYR A 79 5.95 0.85 -8.98
C TYR A 79 6.09 1.67 -7.70
N ARG A 80 7.34 1.92 -7.29
CA ARG A 80 7.64 2.92 -6.25
C ARG A 80 7.39 4.31 -6.82
N GLY A 81 7.01 5.28 -6.00
CA GLY A 81 6.96 6.68 -6.39
C GLY A 81 8.34 7.32 -6.61
N ILE A 82 8.30 8.61 -6.92
CA ILE A 82 9.39 9.43 -7.42
C ILE A 82 10.42 9.73 -6.32
N LEU A 83 11.68 9.38 -6.57
CA LEU A 83 12.82 9.81 -5.77
C LEU A 83 13.48 11.05 -6.39
N THR A 84 13.25 12.21 -5.79
CA THR A 84 13.76 13.49 -6.30
C THR A 84 15.26 13.67 -6.07
N GLY A 85 15.80 13.09 -5.00
CA GLY A 85 17.16 13.33 -4.51
C GLY A 85 17.34 14.65 -3.75
N TYR A 86 16.38 15.59 -3.79
CA TYR A 86 16.39 16.83 -3.00
C TYR A 86 15.01 17.52 -2.98
N ASN A 87 14.12 17.05 -2.09
CA ASN A 87 12.71 17.44 -2.08
C ASN A 87 12.46 18.96 -2.04
N GLU A 88 13.30 19.73 -1.34
CA GLU A 88 13.14 21.19 -1.19
C GLU A 88 13.14 21.95 -2.52
N ALA A 89 13.89 21.46 -3.51
CA ALA A 89 13.94 22.08 -4.83
C ALA A 89 12.82 21.59 -5.77
N PHE A 90 12.49 20.30 -5.70
CA PHE A 90 11.61 19.64 -6.67
C PHE A 90 10.14 19.58 -6.27
N ILE A 91 9.84 19.65 -4.96
CA ILE A 91 8.48 19.66 -4.44
C ILE A 91 8.15 21.09 -3.99
N ILE A 92 7.19 21.70 -4.66
CA ILE A 92 6.80 23.09 -4.46
C ILE A 92 5.36 23.19 -3.97
N ASP A 93 5.05 24.27 -3.25
CA ASP A 93 3.69 24.60 -2.86
C ASP A 93 2.93 25.30 -4.00
N ARG A 94 1.62 25.50 -3.79
CA ARG A 94 0.75 26.24 -4.72
C ARG A 94 1.29 27.64 -5.03
N LYS A 95 1.76 28.38 -4.02
CA LYS A 95 2.26 29.75 -4.21
C LYS A 95 3.43 29.79 -5.18
N LYS A 96 4.42 28.90 -4.99
CA LYS A 96 5.59 28.80 -5.86
C LYS A 96 5.21 28.30 -7.25
N LYS A 97 4.31 27.32 -7.37
CA LYS A 97 3.76 26.90 -8.67
C LYS A 97 3.19 28.11 -9.42
N ASP A 98 2.32 28.89 -8.78
CA ASP A 98 1.62 29.99 -9.43
C ASP A 98 2.62 31.10 -9.82
N GLU A 99 3.65 31.35 -9.00
CA GLU A 99 4.76 32.26 -9.36
C GLU A 99 5.53 31.80 -10.60
N LEU A 100 5.88 30.50 -10.68
CA LEU A 100 6.62 29.94 -11.82
C LEU A 100 5.81 30.03 -13.11
N ILE A 101 4.52 29.69 -13.05
CA ILE A 101 3.62 29.76 -14.22
C ILE A 101 3.36 31.22 -14.63
N ALA A 102 3.24 32.16 -13.68
CA ALA A 102 3.06 33.56 -14.00
C ALA A 102 4.28 34.16 -14.71
N LYS A 103 5.50 33.76 -14.32
CA LYS A 103 6.75 34.18 -14.96
C LYS A 103 6.98 33.49 -16.31
N ASP A 104 6.64 32.21 -16.39
CA ASP A 104 6.84 31.37 -17.57
C ASP A 104 5.66 30.40 -17.72
N PRO A 105 4.62 30.78 -18.49
CA PRO A 105 3.41 29.97 -18.65
C PRO A 105 3.66 28.53 -19.12
N LYS A 106 4.75 28.29 -19.85
CA LYS A 106 5.12 26.95 -20.33
C LYS A 106 5.45 25.99 -19.19
N SER A 107 5.85 26.51 -18.02
CA SER A 107 6.13 25.70 -16.81
C SER A 107 4.99 24.78 -16.40
N VAL A 108 3.74 25.07 -16.78
CA VAL A 108 2.59 24.18 -16.58
C VAL A 108 2.80 22.78 -17.17
N GLU A 109 3.59 22.65 -18.23
CA GLU A 109 3.88 21.36 -18.88
C GLU A 109 4.64 20.40 -17.96
N ILE A 110 5.48 20.92 -17.06
CA ILE A 110 6.36 20.12 -16.18
C ILE A 110 6.04 20.27 -14.68
N ILE A 111 4.90 20.89 -14.34
CA ILE A 111 4.42 20.96 -12.96
C ILE A 111 3.19 20.05 -12.84
N ARG A 112 3.26 19.08 -11.93
CA ARG A 112 2.18 18.09 -11.71
C ARG A 112 1.78 18.03 -10.23
N PRO A 113 0.50 17.80 -9.89
CA PRO A 113 0.07 17.69 -8.51
C PRO A 113 0.66 16.43 -7.86
N LEU A 114 1.04 16.53 -6.59
CA LEU A 114 1.76 15.48 -5.88
C LEU A 114 1.03 15.07 -4.60
N LEU A 115 0.87 13.77 -4.40
CA LEU A 115 0.53 13.17 -3.10
C LEU A 115 1.77 12.53 -2.47
N ARG A 116 1.94 12.72 -1.17
CA ARG A 116 2.91 11.95 -0.36
C ARG A 116 2.20 10.75 0.23
N GLY A 117 2.97 9.76 0.70
CA GLY A 117 2.39 8.60 1.39
C GLY A 117 1.37 8.95 2.49
N ARG A 118 1.63 9.99 3.30
CA ARG A 118 0.70 10.41 4.37
C ARG A 118 -0.60 11.05 3.89
N ASP A 119 -0.60 11.55 2.66
CA ASP A 119 -1.74 12.22 2.04
C ASP A 119 -2.72 11.18 1.45
N ILE A 120 -2.31 9.92 1.28
CA ILE A 120 -3.16 8.82 0.80
C ILE A 120 -3.99 8.25 1.96
N LYS A 121 -5.31 8.18 1.77
CA LYS A 121 -6.29 7.66 2.74
C LYS A 121 -7.12 6.54 2.13
N ARG A 122 -7.85 5.83 2.98
CA ARG A 122 -8.77 4.78 2.53
C ARG A 122 -9.82 5.41 1.60
N TYR A 123 -9.86 4.97 0.35
CA TYR A 123 -10.76 5.48 -0.70
C TYR A 123 -10.69 7.00 -0.92
N SER A 124 -9.66 7.70 -0.46
CA SER A 124 -9.61 9.16 -0.50
C SER A 124 -8.18 9.68 -0.36
N PHE A 125 -8.02 10.99 -0.40
CA PHE A 125 -6.74 11.64 -0.23
C PHE A 125 -6.93 13.02 0.42
N ASP A 126 -5.89 13.48 1.11
CA ASP A 126 -5.79 14.84 1.65
C ASP A 126 -4.81 15.64 0.79
N PHE A 127 -5.32 16.38 -0.19
CA PHE A 127 -4.43 17.15 -1.09
C PHE A 127 -3.81 18.34 -0.37
N ALA A 128 -2.50 18.27 -0.13
CA ALA A 128 -1.74 19.28 0.60
C ALA A 128 -1.28 20.48 -0.25
N ASP A 129 -1.88 20.70 -1.42
CA ASP A 129 -1.47 21.74 -2.38
C ASP A 129 0.01 21.69 -2.77
N LEU A 130 0.53 20.45 -2.86
CA LEU A 130 1.89 20.18 -3.30
C LEU A 130 1.94 19.79 -4.76
N TYR A 131 3.01 20.21 -5.40
CA TYR A 131 3.30 19.95 -6.80
C TYR A 131 4.75 19.51 -6.94
N ILE A 132 5.04 18.77 -8.00
CA ILE A 132 6.38 18.32 -8.33
C ILE A 132 6.81 18.85 -9.69
N LEU A 133 8.08 19.23 -9.79
CA LEU A 133 8.77 19.52 -11.03
C LEU A 133 9.17 18.19 -11.70
N THR A 134 8.55 17.86 -12.82
CA THR A 134 8.74 16.58 -13.54
C THR A 134 9.90 16.67 -14.54
N THR A 135 11.08 17.06 -14.07
CA THR A 135 12.32 17.00 -14.86
C THR A 135 12.95 15.61 -14.77
N PHE A 136 12.19 14.59 -15.18
CA PHE A 136 12.68 13.21 -15.14
C PHE A 136 13.72 12.98 -16.26
N PRO A 137 14.80 12.24 -16.02
CA PRO A 137 15.75 11.87 -17.06
C PRO A 137 15.07 11.21 -18.28
N SER A 138 14.04 10.37 -18.06
CA SER A 138 13.29 9.73 -19.15
C SER A 138 12.49 10.70 -20.04
N LEU A 139 12.22 11.92 -19.58
CA LEU A 139 11.52 12.95 -20.36
C LEU A 139 12.47 13.75 -21.26
N ASN A 140 13.79 13.65 -21.07
CA ASN A 140 14.80 14.41 -21.83
C ASN A 140 14.50 15.92 -21.89
N VAL A 141 14.01 16.48 -20.78
CA VAL A 141 13.64 17.91 -20.71
C VAL A 141 14.83 18.78 -21.08
N ASP A 142 14.60 19.72 -22.00
CA ASP A 142 15.48 20.86 -22.21
C ASP A 142 15.14 21.94 -21.17
N ILE A 143 15.99 22.10 -20.16
CA ILE A 143 15.75 23.06 -19.07
C ILE A 143 15.78 24.51 -19.52
N ASP A 144 16.45 24.81 -20.65
CA ASP A 144 16.52 26.18 -21.20
C ASP A 144 15.19 26.61 -21.79
N SER A 145 14.32 25.66 -22.13
CA SER A 145 12.93 25.89 -22.51
C SER A 145 12.02 26.29 -21.34
N PHE A 146 12.51 26.25 -20.09
CA PHE A 146 11.75 26.56 -18.86
C PHE A 146 12.54 27.52 -17.94
N PRO A 147 12.81 28.77 -18.36
CA PRO A 147 13.71 29.69 -17.66
C PRO A 147 13.33 29.96 -16.19
N ALA A 148 12.04 30.07 -15.86
CA ALA A 148 11.62 30.32 -14.47
C ALA A 148 11.91 29.10 -13.56
N VAL A 149 11.68 27.88 -14.07
CA VAL A 149 11.99 26.64 -13.36
C VAL A 149 13.51 26.48 -13.22
N LYS A 150 14.27 26.78 -14.27
CA LYS A 150 15.74 26.79 -14.23
C LYS A 150 16.28 27.73 -13.15
N GLU A 151 15.78 28.96 -13.10
CA GLU A 151 16.15 29.97 -12.10
C GLU A 151 15.81 29.49 -10.68
N HIS A 152 14.60 28.97 -10.47
CA HIS A 152 14.19 28.41 -9.18
C HIS A 152 15.13 27.30 -8.73
N LEU A 153 15.45 26.33 -9.59
CA LEU A 153 16.40 25.27 -9.24
C LEU A 153 17.79 25.83 -8.93
N LEU A 154 18.31 26.78 -9.73
CA LEU A 154 19.60 27.41 -9.49
C LEU A 154 19.67 28.17 -8.16
N SER A 155 18.54 28.68 -7.64
CA SER A 155 18.49 29.36 -6.33
C SER A 155 18.88 28.44 -5.15
N PHE A 156 18.81 27.12 -5.32
CA PHE A 156 19.29 26.14 -4.34
C PHE A 156 20.80 25.85 -4.46
N GLY A 157 21.45 26.38 -5.51
CA GLY A 157 22.87 26.23 -5.80
C GLY A 157 23.17 25.08 -6.76
N TYR A 158 23.90 25.38 -7.84
CA TYR A 158 24.33 24.38 -8.82
C TYR A 158 25.14 23.25 -8.17
N ASP A 159 26.11 23.59 -7.30
CA ASP A 159 26.95 22.61 -6.62
C ASP A 159 26.19 21.69 -5.67
N ARG A 160 25.04 22.16 -5.17
CA ARG A 160 24.14 21.34 -4.34
C ARG A 160 23.33 20.38 -5.19
N LEU A 161 22.86 20.83 -6.36
CA LEU A 161 21.98 20.05 -7.22
C LEU A 161 22.69 19.12 -8.19
N LYS A 162 23.97 19.37 -8.52
CA LYS A 162 24.75 18.44 -9.36
C LYS A 162 24.79 17.05 -8.70
N GLN A 163 24.77 16.01 -9.52
CA GLN A 163 24.70 14.62 -9.08
C GLN A 163 26.08 13.96 -9.18
N THR A 164 27.10 14.56 -8.56
CA THR A 164 28.51 14.09 -8.63
C THR A 164 28.88 13.17 -7.48
N GLY A 165 28.14 13.20 -6.37
CA GLY A 165 28.46 12.48 -5.14
C GLY A 165 29.54 13.14 -4.27
N ASP A 166 29.99 14.34 -4.63
CA ASP A 166 30.92 15.12 -3.80
C ASP A 166 30.22 15.59 -2.51
N GLN A 167 31.00 16.00 -1.50
CA GLN A 167 30.44 16.55 -0.27
C GLN A 167 29.56 17.77 -0.56
N GLY A 168 28.30 17.71 -0.13
CA GLY A 168 27.31 18.77 -0.35
C GLY A 168 26.55 18.70 -1.68
N ALA A 169 26.95 17.81 -2.59
CA ALA A 169 26.23 17.52 -3.83
C ALA A 169 25.21 16.38 -3.64
N ARG A 170 24.30 16.19 -4.61
CA ARG A 170 23.43 15.02 -4.63
C ARG A 170 24.22 13.76 -4.96
N LYS A 171 23.61 12.60 -4.67
CA LYS A 171 24.15 11.27 -4.95
C LYS A 171 24.67 11.19 -6.39
N LYS A 172 25.81 10.52 -6.59
CA LYS A 172 26.40 10.34 -7.92
C LYS A 172 25.45 9.59 -8.86
N THR A 173 25.10 10.20 -9.98
CA THR A 173 24.36 9.60 -11.10
C THR A 173 24.91 10.13 -12.43
N ASN A 174 24.39 9.67 -13.56
CA ASN A 174 24.69 10.21 -14.89
C ASN A 174 23.66 11.26 -15.35
N ASN A 175 22.75 11.65 -14.45
CA ASN A 175 21.64 12.56 -14.76
C ASN A 175 22.13 14.00 -14.70
N LYS A 176 21.38 14.90 -15.35
CA LYS A 176 21.67 16.33 -15.32
C LYS A 176 21.38 16.90 -13.93
N TRP A 177 22.03 18.02 -13.59
CA TRP A 177 21.91 18.67 -12.28
C TRP A 177 20.47 19.10 -11.95
N PHE A 178 19.62 19.36 -12.96
CA PHE A 178 18.23 19.76 -12.79
C PHE A 178 17.25 18.58 -12.82
N GLU A 179 17.72 17.36 -13.03
CA GLU A 179 16.85 16.19 -13.13
C GLU A 179 16.59 15.56 -11.75
N THR A 180 15.50 14.82 -11.60
CA THR A 180 15.29 13.95 -10.43
C THR A 180 16.36 12.86 -10.36
N GLN A 181 16.46 12.17 -9.22
CA GLN A 181 17.50 11.15 -9.04
C GLN A 181 17.20 9.86 -9.81
N ASP A 182 15.93 9.43 -9.85
CA ASP A 182 15.51 8.27 -10.63
C ASP A 182 15.10 8.67 -12.05
N SER A 183 15.34 7.80 -13.04
CA SER A 183 15.02 8.04 -14.46
C SER A 183 13.52 8.03 -14.76
N ILE A 184 12.78 7.11 -14.13
CA ILE A 184 11.32 6.93 -14.21
C ILE A 184 10.84 6.71 -15.65
N SER A 185 11.10 5.52 -16.19
CA SER A 185 10.62 5.12 -17.53
C SER A 185 9.10 4.92 -17.60
N TYR A 186 8.45 4.63 -16.47
CA TYR A 186 7.00 4.43 -16.35
C TYR A 186 6.24 5.74 -16.06
N TRP A 187 6.79 6.91 -16.43
CA TRP A 187 6.20 8.19 -16.02
C TRP A 187 4.80 8.43 -16.60
N GLU A 188 4.48 7.83 -17.76
CA GLU A 188 3.15 7.91 -18.39
C GLU A 188 2.08 7.23 -17.53
N ASP A 189 2.44 6.17 -16.80
CA ASP A 189 1.54 5.44 -15.91
C ASP A 189 1.00 6.31 -14.76
N PHE A 190 1.65 7.43 -14.43
CA PHE A 190 1.07 8.38 -13.47
C PHE A 190 -0.18 9.07 -14.01
N SER A 191 -0.39 9.09 -15.32
CA SER A 191 -1.52 9.78 -15.95
C SER A 191 -2.72 8.87 -16.20
N ILE A 192 -2.56 7.55 -16.06
CA ILE A 192 -3.65 6.58 -16.16
C ILE A 192 -4.25 6.27 -14.79
N GLN A 193 -5.38 5.57 -14.79
CA GLN A 193 -5.99 5.08 -13.56
C GLN A 193 -5.04 4.13 -12.83
N LYS A 194 -4.88 4.34 -11.52
CA LYS A 194 -3.91 3.59 -10.70
C LYS A 194 -4.33 3.54 -9.24
N ILE A 195 -3.99 2.46 -8.55
CA ILE A 195 -4.16 2.37 -7.09
C ILE A 195 -2.93 2.99 -6.43
N MET A 196 -3.10 3.93 -5.50
CA MET A 196 -2.02 4.54 -4.73
C MET A 196 -2.06 4.05 -3.28
N TYR A 197 -0.90 3.77 -2.69
CA TYR A 197 -0.80 3.38 -1.29
C TYR A 197 0.55 3.77 -0.66
N PRO A 198 0.60 4.05 0.66
CA PRO A 198 1.84 4.40 1.36
C PRO A 198 2.77 3.20 1.53
N ASN A 199 4.09 3.44 1.49
CA ASN A 199 5.08 2.41 1.81
C ASN A 199 5.08 2.05 3.30
N MET A 200 4.81 3.01 4.19
CA MET A 200 4.78 2.81 5.64
C MET A 200 3.52 3.42 6.23
N THR A 201 2.73 2.62 6.95
CA THR A 201 1.44 3.06 7.50
C THR A 201 0.97 2.11 8.59
N LYS A 202 0.11 2.59 9.48
CA LYS A 202 -0.60 1.73 10.45
C LYS A 202 -1.88 1.12 9.88
N PHE A 203 -2.41 1.70 8.81
CA PHE A 203 -3.82 1.55 8.47
C PHE A 203 -4.09 0.88 7.12
N LEU A 204 -3.03 0.60 6.35
CA LEU A 204 -3.09 0.00 5.01
C LEU A 204 -4.12 0.69 4.07
N PRO A 205 -4.09 2.03 3.89
CA PRO A 205 -5.05 2.71 3.03
C PRO A 205 -4.70 2.57 1.55
N PHE A 206 -5.71 2.32 0.72
CA PHE A 206 -5.59 2.31 -0.74
C PHE A 206 -6.61 3.28 -1.36
N TYR A 207 -6.16 4.03 -2.36
CA TYR A 207 -6.97 5.02 -3.10
C TYR A 207 -6.87 4.73 -4.61
N LEU A 208 -8.01 4.67 -5.31
CA LEU A 208 -8.04 4.53 -6.76
C LEU A 208 -7.97 5.92 -7.40
N ASP A 209 -6.81 6.28 -7.91
CA ASP A 209 -6.59 7.57 -8.55
C ASP A 209 -7.02 7.57 -10.02
N ASP A 210 -7.87 8.52 -10.36
CA ASP A 210 -8.29 8.89 -11.71
C ASP A 210 -7.93 10.35 -12.07
N LYS A 211 -7.19 11.05 -11.20
CA LYS A 211 -6.86 12.49 -11.33
C LYS A 211 -5.45 12.75 -11.84
N GLY A 212 -4.65 11.70 -12.01
CA GLY A 212 -3.29 11.81 -12.53
C GLY A 212 -2.30 12.37 -11.51
N PHE A 213 -2.49 12.08 -10.22
CA PHE A 213 -1.53 12.52 -9.20
C PHE A 213 -0.17 11.83 -9.39
N MET A 214 0.88 12.61 -9.24
CA MET A 214 2.23 12.10 -9.00
C MET A 214 2.35 11.66 -7.54
N GLN A 215 3.35 10.82 -7.24
CA GLN A 215 3.63 10.44 -5.86
C GLN A 215 5.11 10.30 -5.57
N ASN A 216 5.52 10.55 -4.32
CA ASN A 216 6.91 10.42 -3.91
C ASN A 216 7.29 8.98 -3.53
N ASP A 217 8.57 8.75 -3.29
CA ASP A 217 9.15 7.46 -2.88
C ASP A 217 8.62 6.90 -1.54
N LYS A 218 7.74 7.63 -0.84
CA LYS A 218 7.04 7.16 0.38
C LYS A 218 5.72 6.47 0.07
N SER A 219 5.42 6.24 -1.20
CA SER A 219 4.24 5.57 -1.71
C SER A 219 4.57 4.72 -2.92
N PHE A 220 3.65 3.83 -3.26
CA PHE A 220 3.68 2.95 -4.42
C PHE A 220 2.36 3.10 -5.21
N MET A 221 2.41 2.78 -6.49
CA MET A 221 1.21 2.63 -7.32
C MET A 221 1.09 1.23 -7.90
N ILE A 222 -0.15 0.84 -8.18
CA ILE A 222 -0.53 -0.34 -8.94
C ILE A 222 -1.25 0.11 -10.21
N THR A 223 -0.78 -0.31 -11.37
CA THR A 223 -1.42 -0.12 -12.69
C THR A 223 -1.77 -1.47 -13.29
N GLY A 224 -2.69 -1.53 -14.25
CA GLY A 224 -3.10 -2.78 -14.90
C GLY A 224 -4.62 -2.96 -14.93
N THR A 225 -5.08 -4.21 -14.85
CA THR A 225 -6.49 -4.56 -15.02
C THR A 225 -7.24 -4.72 -13.68
N HIS A 226 -8.57 -4.61 -13.72
CA HIS A 226 -9.48 -4.87 -12.58
C HIS A 226 -9.15 -4.08 -11.29
N LEU A 227 -8.65 -2.85 -11.43
CA LEU A 227 -8.18 -2.03 -10.31
C LEU A 227 -9.29 -1.64 -9.33
N SER A 228 -10.54 -1.53 -9.79
CA SER A 228 -11.68 -1.21 -8.92
C SER A 228 -11.96 -2.32 -7.92
N TYR A 229 -12.06 -3.56 -8.40
CA TYR A 229 -12.17 -4.73 -7.52
C TYR A 229 -10.95 -4.85 -6.60
N LEU A 230 -9.74 -4.70 -7.14
CA LEU A 230 -8.53 -4.80 -6.32
C LEU A 230 -8.47 -3.73 -5.23
N THR A 231 -8.90 -2.50 -5.52
CA THR A 231 -9.03 -1.42 -4.52
C THR A 231 -10.03 -1.77 -3.44
N ALA A 232 -11.18 -2.34 -3.80
CA ALA A 232 -12.19 -2.78 -2.85
C ALA A 232 -11.66 -3.89 -1.93
N PHE A 233 -11.02 -4.91 -2.52
CA PHE A 233 -10.38 -6.00 -1.79
C PHE A 233 -9.30 -5.52 -0.82
N LEU A 234 -8.36 -4.69 -1.28
CA LEU A 234 -7.25 -4.20 -0.46
C LEU A 234 -7.71 -3.29 0.69
N ASN A 235 -8.90 -2.70 0.59
CA ASN A 235 -9.51 -1.91 1.66
C ASN A 235 -10.51 -2.71 2.53
N SER A 236 -10.74 -4.00 2.24
CA SER A 236 -11.74 -4.84 2.92
C SER A 236 -11.29 -5.33 4.29
N SER A 237 -12.26 -5.73 5.11
CA SER A 237 -11.98 -6.40 6.39
C SER A 237 -11.29 -7.75 6.20
N LEU A 238 -11.66 -8.51 5.14
CA LEU A 238 -11.02 -9.78 4.80
C LEU A 238 -9.51 -9.61 4.58
N PHE A 239 -9.12 -8.65 3.75
CA PHE A 239 -7.71 -8.40 3.43
C PHE A 239 -6.92 -8.05 4.70
N LYS A 240 -7.44 -7.14 5.51
CA LYS A 240 -6.79 -6.72 6.75
C LYS A 240 -6.62 -7.89 7.71
N TYR A 241 -7.70 -8.65 7.96
CA TYR A 241 -7.68 -9.80 8.86
C TYR A 241 -6.66 -10.84 8.43
N CYS A 242 -6.60 -11.17 7.13
CA CYS A 242 -5.75 -12.24 6.64
C CYS A 242 -4.30 -11.86 6.41
N PHE A 243 -3.99 -10.59 6.11
CA PHE A 243 -2.70 -10.23 5.53
C PHE A 243 -1.95 -9.11 6.25
N ILE A 244 -2.50 -8.49 7.31
CA ILE A 244 -1.78 -7.45 8.04
C ILE A 244 -0.40 -7.92 8.54
N ASP A 245 -0.31 -9.19 8.95
CA ASP A 245 0.92 -9.79 9.44
C ASP A 245 1.88 -10.27 8.34
N ASN A 246 1.47 -10.21 7.07
CA ASN A 246 2.38 -10.43 5.94
C ASN A 246 3.32 -9.22 5.73
N PHE A 247 2.99 -8.07 6.31
CA PHE A 247 3.79 -6.86 6.23
C PHE A 247 4.65 -6.71 7.50
N PRO A 248 5.98 -6.49 7.38
CA PRO A 248 6.84 -6.30 8.54
C PRO A 248 6.37 -5.17 9.44
N GLU A 249 6.31 -5.44 10.74
CA GLU A 249 6.03 -4.43 11.76
C GLU A 249 7.29 -3.63 12.09
N LEU A 250 7.12 -2.31 12.12
CA LEU A 250 8.07 -1.29 12.52
C LEU A 250 7.58 -0.64 13.83
N GLN A 251 8.38 0.26 14.39
CA GLN A 251 8.05 0.92 15.66
C GLN A 251 6.64 1.54 15.67
N GLY A 252 5.92 1.34 16.78
CA GLY A 252 4.61 1.93 17.03
C GLY A 252 3.45 1.32 16.25
N GLY A 253 3.56 0.06 15.82
CA GLY A 253 2.52 -0.66 15.06
C GLY A 253 2.43 -0.24 13.59
N THR A 254 3.48 0.40 13.07
CA THR A 254 3.56 0.77 11.65
C THR A 254 3.94 -0.46 10.84
N ARG A 255 3.38 -0.64 9.65
CA ARG A 255 3.69 -1.75 8.74
C ARG A 255 4.37 -1.22 7.47
N GLU A 256 5.32 -1.99 6.94
CA GLU A 256 5.99 -1.68 5.66
C GLU A 256 5.39 -2.48 4.50
N ILE A 257 4.72 -1.78 3.57
CA ILE A 257 3.97 -2.36 2.44
C ILE A 257 4.83 -2.29 1.15
N ARG A 258 5.97 -2.96 1.11
CA ARG A 258 6.76 -3.04 -0.12
C ARG A 258 6.16 -4.02 -1.13
N LYS A 259 6.47 -3.79 -2.41
CA LYS A 259 6.16 -4.70 -3.53
C LYS A 259 6.44 -6.18 -3.19
N ILE A 260 7.61 -6.48 -2.64
CA ILE A 260 8.05 -7.86 -2.31
C ILE A 260 7.15 -8.63 -1.32
N PHE A 261 6.29 -7.91 -0.58
CA PHE A 261 5.28 -8.49 0.30
C PHE A 261 3.91 -8.48 -0.37
N LEU A 262 3.55 -7.34 -0.97
CA LEU A 262 2.24 -7.16 -1.59
C LEU A 262 2.03 -8.08 -2.81
N ASP A 263 3.06 -8.29 -3.63
CA ASP A 263 2.98 -9.13 -4.83
C ASP A 263 2.76 -10.63 -4.55
N LYS A 264 2.92 -11.07 -3.29
CA LYS A 264 2.66 -12.44 -2.85
C LYS A 264 1.23 -12.66 -2.38
N ILE A 265 0.44 -11.61 -2.17
CA ILE A 265 -0.93 -11.74 -1.66
C ILE A 265 -1.78 -12.49 -2.70
N PRO A 266 -2.40 -13.63 -2.34
CA PRO A 266 -3.31 -14.34 -3.22
C PRO A 266 -4.67 -13.65 -3.27
N VAL A 267 -5.10 -13.28 -4.48
CA VAL A 267 -6.38 -12.59 -4.71
C VAL A 267 -7.17 -13.35 -5.78
N LEU A 268 -8.46 -13.56 -5.57
CA LEU A 268 -9.35 -14.17 -6.56
C LEU A 268 -9.46 -13.25 -7.78
N LYS A 269 -9.20 -13.77 -8.98
CA LYS A 269 -9.47 -13.02 -10.22
C LYS A 269 -10.98 -13.00 -10.50
N VAL A 270 -11.50 -11.84 -10.86
CA VAL A 270 -12.91 -11.63 -11.20
C VAL A 270 -13.06 -11.29 -12.68
N ASP A 271 -14.27 -11.40 -13.21
CA ASP A 271 -14.57 -10.94 -14.57
C ASP A 271 -14.83 -9.43 -14.64
N ASP A 272 -14.91 -8.91 -15.87
CA ASP A 272 -15.16 -7.48 -16.12
C ASP A 272 -16.49 -7.00 -15.54
N GLN A 273 -17.52 -7.88 -15.54
CA GLN A 273 -18.85 -7.53 -15.04
C GLN A 273 -18.82 -7.27 -13.54
N LEU A 274 -18.17 -8.14 -12.77
CA LEU A 274 -18.04 -7.99 -11.33
C LEU A 274 -17.12 -6.82 -10.99
N ASN A 275 -16.01 -6.64 -11.72
CA ASN A 275 -15.16 -5.46 -11.52
C ASN A 275 -15.89 -4.14 -11.78
N TYR A 276 -16.77 -4.10 -12.78
CA TYR A 276 -17.63 -2.93 -13.03
C TYR A 276 -18.65 -2.67 -11.90
N GLN A 277 -19.13 -3.71 -11.21
CA GLN A 277 -19.95 -3.52 -10.01
C GLN A 277 -19.16 -2.86 -8.88
N PHE A 278 -17.92 -3.33 -8.62
CA PHE A 278 -17.03 -2.70 -7.65
C PHE A 278 -16.66 -1.28 -8.05
N GLU A 279 -16.44 -0.99 -9.33
CA GLU A 279 -16.18 0.36 -9.83
C GLU A 279 -17.27 1.34 -9.41
N LYS A 280 -18.55 0.99 -9.59
CA LYS A 280 -19.66 1.84 -9.15
C LYS A 280 -19.61 2.16 -7.66
N LEU A 281 -19.36 1.16 -6.82
CA LEU A 281 -19.32 1.33 -5.37
C LEU A 281 -18.09 2.15 -4.93
N VAL A 282 -16.91 1.84 -5.48
CA VAL A 282 -15.69 2.59 -5.21
C VAL A 282 -15.87 4.04 -5.63
N SER A 283 -16.31 4.32 -6.86
CA SER A 283 -16.56 5.67 -7.34
C SER A 283 -17.57 6.42 -6.47
N GLN A 284 -18.63 5.76 -6.00
CA GLN A 284 -19.57 6.35 -5.04
C GLN A 284 -18.84 6.76 -3.75
N ILE A 285 -18.10 5.84 -3.11
CA ILE A 285 -17.34 6.11 -1.87
C ILE A 285 -16.34 7.27 -2.04
N GLN A 286 -15.61 7.32 -3.17
CA GLN A 286 -14.61 8.38 -3.40
C GLN A 286 -15.24 9.74 -3.76
N SER A 287 -16.51 9.76 -4.19
CA SER A 287 -17.24 10.98 -4.56
C SER A 287 -18.09 11.56 -3.42
N SER A 288 -18.56 10.71 -2.49
CA SER A 288 -19.37 11.14 -1.35
C SER A 288 -18.53 11.89 -0.31
N LYS A 289 -19.05 13.03 0.18
CA LYS A 289 -18.56 13.63 1.42
C LYS A 289 -18.79 12.60 2.53
N ARG A 290 -17.76 12.23 3.31
CA ARG A 290 -17.66 11.15 4.34
C ARG A 290 -18.95 10.54 4.95
N VAL A 291 -20.05 11.29 5.09
CA VAL A 291 -21.37 10.80 5.48
C VAL A 291 -21.95 9.90 4.38
N GLY A 292 -22.00 8.59 4.64
CA GLY A 292 -22.54 7.58 3.71
C GLY A 292 -21.52 6.49 3.30
N ASN A 293 -20.22 6.70 3.57
CA ASN A 293 -19.19 5.74 3.17
C ASN A 293 -19.28 4.41 3.93
N ARG A 294 -19.74 4.42 5.19
CA ARG A 294 -19.80 3.20 6.01
C ARG A 294 -20.74 2.13 5.45
N GLU A 295 -21.93 2.51 4.99
CA GLU A 295 -22.90 1.55 4.43
C GLU A 295 -22.38 0.94 3.12
N LEU A 296 -21.76 1.76 2.26
CA LEU A 296 -21.12 1.30 1.04
C LEU A 296 -19.91 0.39 1.32
N GLU A 297 -19.10 0.73 2.32
CA GLU A 297 -17.98 -0.12 2.75
C GLU A 297 -18.45 -1.46 3.31
N LEU A 298 -19.53 -1.48 4.11
CA LEU A 298 -20.15 -2.70 4.61
C LEU A 298 -20.73 -3.54 3.48
N ASN A 299 -21.32 -2.90 2.46
CA ASN A 299 -21.82 -3.57 1.26
C ASN A 299 -20.67 -4.23 0.49
N ILE A 300 -19.56 -3.50 0.27
CA ILE A 300 -18.35 -4.04 -0.35
C ILE A 300 -17.81 -5.23 0.44
N ASP A 301 -17.71 -5.13 1.77
CA ASP A 301 -17.23 -6.23 2.61
C ASP A 301 -18.12 -7.46 2.46
N GLN A 302 -19.45 -7.29 2.43
CA GLN A 302 -20.36 -8.43 2.22
C GLN A 302 -20.21 -9.06 0.84
N MET A 303 -20.08 -8.25 -0.21
CA MET A 303 -19.81 -8.77 -1.55
C MET A 303 -18.51 -9.56 -1.61
N ILE A 304 -17.46 -9.11 -0.91
CA ILE A 304 -16.18 -9.81 -0.83
C ILE A 304 -16.33 -11.10 -0.02
N PHE A 305 -17.06 -11.08 1.10
CA PHE A 305 -17.32 -12.30 1.87
C PHE A 305 -18.11 -13.35 1.09
N ASP A 306 -19.10 -12.93 0.30
CA ASP A 306 -19.85 -13.80 -0.60
C ASP A 306 -18.93 -14.38 -1.69
N LEU A 307 -18.05 -13.54 -2.27
CA LEU A 307 -17.11 -13.93 -3.32
C LEU A 307 -16.11 -15.01 -2.86
N TYR A 308 -15.74 -15.01 -1.58
CA TYR A 308 -14.86 -16.01 -0.97
C TYR A 308 -15.63 -17.15 -0.27
N ASP A 309 -16.95 -17.22 -0.45
CA ASP A 309 -17.85 -18.23 0.13
C ASP A 309 -17.71 -18.33 1.67
N LEU A 310 -17.57 -17.20 2.36
CA LEU A 310 -17.37 -17.20 3.81
C LEU A 310 -18.69 -17.50 4.55
N SER A 311 -18.63 -18.40 5.53
CA SER A 311 -19.76 -18.74 6.39
C SER A 311 -20.06 -17.65 7.42
N VAL A 312 -21.23 -17.71 8.06
CA VAL A 312 -21.65 -16.71 9.06
C VAL A 312 -20.66 -16.60 10.23
N ASP A 313 -20.16 -17.72 10.73
CA ASP A 313 -19.18 -17.74 11.82
C ASP A 313 -17.81 -17.21 11.37
N GLU A 314 -17.38 -17.44 10.13
CA GLU A 314 -16.16 -16.86 9.55
C GLU A 314 -16.27 -15.34 9.38
N ARG A 315 -17.43 -14.85 8.92
CA ARG A 315 -17.71 -13.40 8.83
C ARG A 315 -17.72 -12.74 10.21
N ASN A 316 -18.28 -13.42 11.21
CA ASN A 316 -18.29 -12.92 12.60
C ASN A 316 -16.89 -12.87 13.21
N GLU A 317 -16.04 -13.85 12.91
CA GLU A 317 -14.65 -13.88 13.35
C GLU A 317 -13.83 -12.73 12.75
N ILE A 318 -14.03 -12.42 11.45
CA ILE A 318 -13.38 -11.28 10.80
C ILE A 318 -13.92 -9.95 11.35
N GLY A 319 -15.25 -9.86 11.49
CA GLY A 319 -15.95 -8.63 11.86
C GLY A 319 -15.80 -7.51 10.83
N PHE A 320 -16.24 -6.30 11.20
CA PHE A 320 -15.93 -5.08 10.43
C PHE A 320 -14.69 -4.42 11.03
N ILE A 321 -13.60 -4.40 10.27
CA ILE A 321 -12.33 -3.83 10.71
C ILE A 321 -12.26 -2.38 10.21
N GLU A 322 -12.91 -1.51 10.98
CA GLU A 322 -12.85 -0.07 10.78
C GLU A 322 -11.46 0.43 11.18
N ILE A 323 -10.70 0.88 10.19
CA ILE A 323 -9.41 1.50 10.46
C ILE A 323 -9.48 2.93 9.93
N GLN A 324 -9.37 3.87 10.86
CA GLN A 324 -9.46 5.32 10.66
C GLN A 324 -8.23 5.88 9.95
#